data_AF-A0A2S2N5G8-F1
#
_entry.id   AF-A0A2S2N5G8-F1
#
_cell.length_a   1.000
_cell.length_b   1.000
_cell.length_c   1.000
_cell.angle_alpha   90.00
_cell.angle_beta   90.00
_cell.angle_gamma   90.00
#
_symmetry.space_group_name_H-M   'P 1'
#
loop_
_entity.id
_entity.type
_entity.pdbx_description
1 polymer ?
#
loop_
_entity_poly.entity_id
_entity_poly.type
_entity_poly.pdbx_seq_one_letter_code
_entity_poly.pdbx_strand_id
1 'polypeptide(L)'
;QVVVERRLQRSRGVTRHQLGREAFLAEVWRWKEEKGDRIYQQLRRLGASMDWDRACFTMDPKMSRAVTEAFVRLHEKGLIYRSRRIVHWSCALRSAISDIEVEKKELGGRTLLRVPGYEEPVEFGVLVSFAYPLEGAGPGEPPEVVVATTRLETMLGDEGVAVHPEDPRYQ
;
A
#
# COMPACT_ATOMS: atom_id res chain seq x y z
N GLN A 1 -3.77 12.85 -2.90
CA GLN A 1 -3.73 12.89 -1.42
C GLN A 1 -2.34 13.23 -0.87
N VAL A 2 -1.32 12.37 -1.06
CA VAL A 2 0.03 12.51 -0.47
C VAL A 2 0.69 13.87 -0.70
N VAL A 3 0.51 14.47 -1.88
CA VAL A 3 1.10 15.76 -2.22
C VAL A 3 0.55 16.91 -1.37
N VAL A 4 -0.76 16.92 -1.11
CA VAL A 4 -1.40 17.96 -0.30
C VAL A 4 -1.02 17.80 1.17
N GLU A 5 -0.98 16.56 1.67
CA GLU A 5 -0.52 16.28 3.05
C GLU A 5 0.93 16.71 3.27
N ARG A 6 1.85 16.35 2.36
CA ARG A 6 3.25 16.79 2.43
C ARG A 6 3.38 18.31 2.35
N ARG A 7 2.55 18.99 1.55
CA ARG A 7 2.53 20.46 1.48
C ARG A 7 2.10 21.05 2.82
N LEU A 8 0.97 20.58 3.38
CA LEU A 8 0.44 21.08 4.65
C LEU A 8 1.43 20.87 5.80
N GLN A 9 2.09 19.71 5.83
CA GLN A 9 3.11 19.43 6.83
C GLN A 9 4.34 20.35 6.68
N ARG A 10 4.77 20.65 5.45
CA ARG A 10 5.89 21.58 5.20
C ARG A 10 5.54 23.04 5.44
N SER A 11 4.34 23.49 5.07
CA SER A 11 3.96 24.90 5.12
C SER A 11 3.41 25.32 6.47
N ARG A 12 2.64 24.45 7.13
CA ARG A 12 1.90 24.78 8.35
C ARG A 12 2.21 23.82 9.51
N GLY A 13 3.03 22.79 9.31
CA GLY A 13 3.37 21.81 10.35
C GLY A 13 2.20 20.92 10.80
N VAL A 14 1.02 21.06 10.19
CA VAL A 14 -0.21 20.37 10.61
C VAL A 14 -0.41 19.08 9.83
N THR A 15 -0.89 18.06 10.55
CA THR A 15 -1.27 16.77 9.96
C THR A 15 -2.74 16.74 9.59
N ARG A 16 -3.12 15.88 8.64
CA ARG A 16 -4.54 15.70 8.23
C ARG A 16 -5.46 15.38 9.41
N HIS A 17 -4.94 14.66 10.40
CA HIS A 17 -5.69 14.24 11.58
C HIS A 17 -6.06 15.41 12.48
N GLN A 18 -5.23 16.46 12.52
CA GLN A 18 -5.47 17.66 13.31
C GLN A 18 -6.47 18.63 12.63
N LEU A 19 -6.48 18.67 11.30
CA LEU A 19 -7.40 19.53 10.53
C LEU A 19 -8.84 19.02 10.52
N GLY A 20 -9.02 17.69 10.58
CA GLY A 20 -10.33 17.08 10.34
C GLY A 20 -10.70 17.03 8.85
N ARG A 21 -11.75 16.27 8.53
CA ARG A 21 -12.11 15.91 7.15
C ARG A 21 -12.52 17.11 6.29
N GLU A 22 -13.46 17.93 6.79
CA GLU A 22 -14.02 19.06 6.03
C GLU A 22 -12.96 20.10 5.68
N ALA A 23 -12.16 20.52 6.66
CA ALA A 23 -11.09 21.51 6.45
C ALA A 23 -10.01 20.96 5.51
N PHE A 24 -9.67 19.67 5.62
CA PHE A 24 -8.73 19.05 4.71
C PHE A 24 -9.26 19.00 3.27
N LEU A 25 -10.55 18.68 3.07
CA LEU A 25 -11.17 18.69 1.75
C LEU A 25 -11.15 20.09 1.12
N ALA A 26 -11.48 21.13 1.88
CA ALA A 26 -11.39 22.51 1.41
C ALA A 26 -9.97 22.89 0.96
N GLU A 27 -8.95 22.47 1.72
CA GLU A 27 -7.53 22.66 1.39
C GLU A 27 -7.12 21.93 0.10
N VAL A 28 -7.63 20.72 -0.14
CA VAL A 28 -7.41 19.97 -1.37
C VAL A 28 -8.03 20.70 -2.57
N TRP A 29 -9.24 21.23 -2.44
CA TRP A 29 -9.90 22.01 -3.50
C TRP A 29 -9.13 23.29 -3.82
N ARG A 30 -8.69 24.05 -2.81
CA ARG A 30 -7.86 25.24 -3.01
C ARG A 30 -6.55 24.92 -3.71
N TRP A 31 -5.90 23.80 -3.35
CA TRP A 31 -4.69 23.34 -4.03
C TRP A 31 -4.96 22.96 -5.49
N LYS A 32 -6.10 22.32 -5.77
CA LYS A 32 -6.52 21.96 -7.12
C LYS A 32 -6.72 23.19 -7.99
N GLU A 33 -7.34 24.25 -7.47
CA GLU A 33 -7.53 25.51 -8.21
C GLU A 33 -6.17 26.14 -8.54
N GLU A 34 -5.30 26.33 -7.54
CA GLU A 34 -3.98 26.94 -7.73
C GLU A 34 -3.12 26.17 -8.76
N LYS A 35 -3.10 24.84 -8.70
CA LYS A 35 -2.28 24.01 -9.59
C LYS A 35 -2.94 23.72 -10.92
N GLY A 36 -4.26 23.53 -10.94
CA GLY A 36 -5.03 23.29 -12.16
C GLY A 36 -4.89 24.43 -13.14
N ASP A 37 -5.05 25.67 -12.67
CA ASP A 37 -4.91 26.86 -13.52
C ASP A 37 -3.51 26.98 -14.10
N ARG A 38 -2.49 26.67 -13.31
CA ARG A 38 -1.09 26.67 -13.78
C ARG A 38 -0.86 25.62 -14.88
N ILE A 39 -1.39 24.41 -14.72
CA ILE A 39 -1.27 23.35 -15.72
C ILE A 39 -1.97 23.78 -17.03
N TYR A 40 -3.17 24.35 -16.93
CA TYR A 40 -3.90 24.85 -18.09
C TYR A 40 -3.17 25.99 -18.81
N GLN A 41 -2.60 26.94 -18.07
CA GLN A 41 -1.77 28.00 -18.66
C GLN A 41 -0.53 27.44 -19.37
N GLN A 42 0.13 26.44 -18.78
CA GLN A 42 1.28 25.78 -19.40
C GLN A 42 0.89 25.11 -20.72
N LEU A 43 -0.20 24.35 -20.74
CA LEU A 43 -0.70 23.69 -21.96
C LEU A 43 -1.10 24.71 -23.04
N ARG A 44 -1.77 25.81 -22.66
CA ARG A 44 -2.10 26.90 -23.58
C ARG A 44 -0.85 27.56 -24.17
N ARG A 45 0.19 27.80 -23.34
CA ARG A 45 1.48 28.36 -23.80
C ARG A 45 2.24 27.40 -24.73
N LEU A 46 2.05 26.10 -24.58
CA LEU A 46 2.60 25.09 -25.49
C LEU A 46 1.81 24.99 -26.82
N GLY A 47 0.73 25.75 -26.99
CA GLY A 47 -0.09 25.74 -28.21
C GLY A 47 -1.09 24.58 -28.27
N ALA A 48 -1.44 23.96 -27.14
CA ALA A 48 -2.43 22.89 -27.12
C ALA A 48 -3.84 23.42 -27.47
N SER A 49 -4.39 22.97 -28.60
CA SER A 49 -5.74 23.29 -29.08
C SER A 49 -6.80 22.34 -28.49
N MET A 50 -6.92 22.35 -27.16
CA MET A 50 -7.94 21.55 -26.45
C MET A 50 -9.25 22.32 -26.29
N ASP A 51 -10.36 21.60 -26.15
CA ASP A 51 -11.67 22.18 -25.81
C ASP A 51 -11.70 22.52 -24.31
N TRP A 52 -11.27 23.74 -23.98
CA TRP A 52 -11.17 24.23 -22.60
C TRP A 52 -12.53 24.43 -21.92
N ASP A 53 -13.58 24.66 -22.70
CA ASP A 53 -14.94 24.85 -22.18
C ASP A 53 -15.53 23.54 -21.63
N ARG A 54 -14.99 22.41 -22.08
CA ARG A 54 -15.35 21.05 -21.62
C ARG A 54 -14.31 20.43 -20.68
N ALA A 55 -13.36 21.21 -20.18
CA ALA A 55 -12.38 20.71 -19.23
C ALA A 55 -13.09 20.14 -17.99
N CYS A 56 -12.73 18.92 -17.59
CA CYS A 56 -13.32 18.25 -16.45
C CYS A 56 -12.24 17.73 -15.50
N PHE A 57 -12.57 17.69 -14.22
CA PHE A 57 -11.76 17.12 -13.17
C PHE A 57 -12.43 15.84 -12.65
N THR A 58 -11.62 14.87 -12.24
CA THR A 58 -12.12 13.54 -11.84
C THR A 58 -13.08 13.57 -10.64
N MET A 59 -13.01 14.60 -9.81
CA MET A 59 -13.93 14.81 -8.68
C MET A 59 -15.10 15.76 -8.98
N ASP A 60 -15.25 16.23 -10.23
CA ASP A 60 -16.40 17.06 -10.58
C ASP A 60 -17.71 16.26 -10.44
N PRO A 61 -18.86 16.91 -10.14
CA PRO A 61 -20.13 16.20 -9.93
C PRO A 61 -20.53 15.28 -11.10
N LYS A 62 -20.25 15.70 -12.34
CA LYS A 62 -20.50 14.91 -13.57
C LYS A 62 -19.66 13.63 -13.60
N MET A 63 -18.37 13.72 -13.29
CA MET A 63 -17.45 12.57 -13.28
C MET A 63 -17.76 11.64 -12.11
N SER A 64 -18.05 12.19 -10.94
CA SER A 64 -18.44 11.43 -9.76
C SER A 64 -19.71 10.61 -10.02
N ARG A 65 -20.72 11.19 -10.68
CA ARG A 65 -21.93 10.45 -11.08
C ARG A 65 -21.61 9.28 -12.01
N ALA A 66 -20.71 9.46 -12.98
CA ALA A 66 -20.32 8.40 -13.89
C ALA A 66 -19.62 7.24 -13.17
N VAL A 67 -18.75 7.52 -12.20
CA VAL A 67 -18.07 6.51 -11.38
C VAL A 67 -19.07 5.75 -10.50
N THR A 68 -20.01 6.46 -9.86
CA THR A 68 -21.07 5.83 -9.05
C THR A 68 -21.93 4.89 -9.89
N GLU A 69 -22.37 5.33 -11.07
CA GLU A 69 -23.15 4.49 -12.00
C GLU A 69 -22.36 3.24 -12.42
N ALA A 70 -21.08 3.39 -12.77
CA ALA A 70 -20.24 2.26 -13.13
C ALA A 70 -20.09 1.27 -11.98
N PHE A 71 -19.86 1.75 -10.76
CA PHE A 71 -19.78 0.91 -9.56
C PHE A 71 -21.08 0.13 -9.32
N VAL A 72 -22.22 0.80 -9.35
CA VAL A 72 -23.54 0.16 -9.15
C VAL A 72 -23.79 -0.91 -10.19
N ARG A 73 -23.57 -0.61 -11.49
CA ARG A 73 -23.75 -1.61 -12.56
C ARG A 73 -22.85 -2.83 -12.41
N LEU A 74 -21.60 -2.63 -12.01
CA LEU A 74 -20.66 -3.74 -11.81
C LEU A 74 -21.03 -4.58 -10.58
N HIS A 75 -21.54 -3.94 -9.53
CA HIS A 75 -22.08 -4.63 -8.36
C HIS A 75 -23.35 -5.42 -8.68
N GLU A 76 -24.32 -4.84 -9.40
CA GLU A 76 -25.54 -5.52 -9.85
C GLU A 76 -25.26 -6.73 -10.75
N LYS A 77 -24.17 -6.69 -11.53
CA LYS A 77 -23.69 -7.83 -12.33
C LYS A 77 -22.91 -8.88 -11.53
N GLY A 78 -22.72 -8.70 -10.22
CA GLY A 78 -21.96 -9.60 -9.36
C GLY A 78 -20.44 -9.55 -9.55
N LEU A 79 -19.91 -8.54 -10.26
CA LEU A 79 -18.46 -8.40 -10.50
C LEU A 79 -17.75 -7.68 -9.35
N ILE A 80 -18.47 -6.88 -8.56
CA ILE A 80 -17.97 -6.24 -7.34
C ILE A 80 -18.59 -6.93 -6.14
N TYR A 81 -17.76 -7.32 -5.18
CA TYR A 81 -18.19 -7.95 -3.94
C TYR A 81 -17.28 -7.52 -2.77
N ARG A 82 -17.75 -7.77 -1.55
CA ARG A 82 -16.99 -7.53 -0.32
C ARG A 82 -16.63 -8.86 0.33
N SER A 83 -15.35 -9.08 0.58
CA SER A 83 -14.84 -10.28 1.26
C SER A 83 -13.60 -9.95 2.11
N ARG A 84 -13.23 -10.85 3.01
CA ARG A 84 -12.00 -10.77 3.80
C ARG A 84 -10.90 -11.51 3.03
N ARG A 85 -9.92 -10.76 2.53
CA ARG A 85 -8.76 -11.30 1.81
C ARG A 85 -7.49 -10.61 2.30
N ILE A 86 -6.36 -11.25 2.07
CA ILE A 86 -5.04 -10.62 2.23
C ILE A 86 -4.97 -9.47 1.21
N VAL A 87 -4.53 -8.30 1.68
CA VAL A 87 -4.37 -7.10 0.87
C VAL A 87 -3.02 -6.47 1.16
N HIS A 88 -2.47 -5.74 0.20
CA HIS A 88 -1.32 -4.89 0.46
C HIS A 88 -1.75 -3.67 1.28
N TRP A 89 -1.18 -3.53 2.48
CA TRP A 89 -1.45 -2.41 3.38
C TRP A 89 -0.23 -1.50 3.49
N SER A 90 -0.42 -0.21 3.22
CA SER A 90 0.62 0.79 3.44
C SER A 90 0.51 1.38 4.84
N CYS A 91 1.49 1.12 5.71
CA CYS A 91 1.53 1.69 7.06
C CYS A 91 1.64 3.22 7.06
N ALA A 92 2.32 3.80 6.06
CA ALA A 92 2.49 5.24 5.93
C ALA A 92 1.19 5.94 5.50
N LEU A 93 0.48 5.39 4.52
CA LEU A 93 -0.79 5.96 4.05
C LEU A 93 -1.97 5.57 4.95
N ARG A 94 -1.82 4.49 5.72
CA ARG A 94 -2.89 3.82 6.49
C ARG A 94 -4.07 3.48 5.59
N SER A 95 -3.77 2.85 4.46
CA SER A 95 -4.75 2.43 3.44
C SER A 95 -4.29 1.14 2.77
N ALA A 96 -5.26 0.37 2.28
CA ALA A 96 -5.01 -0.65 1.28
C ALA A 96 -4.56 0.00 -0.03
N ILE A 97 -3.67 -0.67 -0.75
CA ILE A 97 -3.17 -0.30 -2.07
C ILE A 97 -3.33 -1.49 -3.02
N SER A 98 -3.50 -1.20 -4.31
CA SER A 98 -3.62 -2.24 -5.33
C SER A 98 -2.25 -2.83 -5.70
N ASP A 99 -2.22 -4.06 -6.22
CA ASP A 99 -0.97 -4.74 -6.61
C ASP A 99 -0.17 -3.92 -7.64
N ILE A 100 -0.84 -3.19 -8.53
CA ILE A 100 -0.20 -2.34 -9.54
C ILE A 100 0.44 -1.08 -8.95
N GLU A 101 0.06 -0.68 -7.73
CA GLU A 101 0.69 0.42 -6.99
C GLU A 101 1.92 -0.04 -6.20
N VAL A 102 2.20 -1.34 -6.14
CA VAL A 102 3.32 -1.90 -5.39
C VAL A 102 4.55 -2.01 -6.29
N GLU A 103 5.58 -1.24 -5.96
CA GLU A 103 6.90 -1.38 -6.56
C GLU A 103 7.71 -2.44 -5.81
N LYS A 104 8.18 -3.46 -6.53
CA LYS A 104 9.03 -4.53 -5.97
C LYS A 104 10.50 -4.14 -6.14
N LYS A 105 11.23 -4.13 -5.03
CA LYS A 105 12.67 -3.92 -5.02
C LYS A 105 13.38 -5.19 -4.56
N GLU A 106 14.25 -5.73 -5.40
CA GLU A 106 15.09 -6.86 -5.06
C GLU A 106 16.29 -6.42 -4.21
N LEU A 107 16.62 -7.22 -3.21
CA LEU A 107 17.75 -6.99 -2.31
C LEU A 107 18.64 -8.24 -2.35
N GLY A 108 19.91 -8.07 -2.68
CA GLY A 108 20.88 -9.18 -2.75
C GLY A 108 21.41 -9.64 -1.39
N GLY A 109 21.06 -8.96 -0.29
CA GLY A 109 21.51 -9.29 1.05
C GLY A 109 21.11 -8.23 2.08
N ARG A 110 21.72 -8.31 3.26
CA ARG A 110 21.44 -7.42 4.40
C ARG A 110 21.58 -5.94 4.00
N THR A 111 20.47 -5.22 4.05
CA THR A 111 20.37 -3.82 3.64
C THR A 111 19.51 -3.04 4.63
N LEU A 112 20.01 -1.89 5.10
CA LEU A 112 19.23 -0.95 5.90
C LEU A 112 18.45 -0.02 4.97
N LEU A 113 17.12 -0.02 5.07
CA LEU A 113 16.24 0.82 4.27
C LEU A 113 15.48 1.81 5.16
N ARG A 114 15.35 3.05 4.70
CA ARG A 114 14.48 4.03 5.33
C ARG A 114 13.04 3.78 4.92
N VAL A 115 12.22 3.37 5.88
CA VAL A 115 10.79 3.12 5.67
C VAL A 115 10.00 4.37 6.09
N PRO A 116 9.10 4.90 5.24
CA PRO A 116 8.27 6.04 5.63
C PRO A 116 7.45 5.75 6.90
N GLY A 117 7.62 6.59 7.91
CA GLY A 117 6.95 6.46 9.22
C GLY A 117 7.81 5.88 10.34
N TYR A 118 9.03 5.42 10.04
CA TYR A 118 10.01 4.98 11.02
C TYR A 118 11.13 6.02 11.14
N GLU A 119 11.59 6.28 12.37
CA GLU A 119 12.70 7.21 12.63
C GLU A 119 14.05 6.58 12.25
N GLU A 120 14.21 5.31 12.60
CA GLU A 120 15.42 4.54 12.32
C GLU A 120 15.29 3.73 11.03
N PRO A 121 16.39 3.52 10.29
CA PRO A 121 16.43 2.58 9.18
C PRO A 121 16.07 1.17 9.65
N VAL A 122 15.22 0.49 8.88
CA VAL A 122 14.81 -0.89 9.16
C VAL A 122 15.69 -1.84 8.35
N GLU A 123 16.06 -2.95 8.97
CA GLU A 123 16.87 -3.99 8.34
C GLU A 123 16.04 -4.91 7.47
N PHE A 124 16.51 -5.16 6.24
CA PHE A 124 15.93 -6.09 5.28
C PHE A 124 16.99 -7.01 4.70
N GLY A 125 16.57 -8.14 4.12
CA GLY A 125 17.48 -9.07 3.43
C GLY A 125 18.35 -9.91 4.38
N VAL A 126 17.92 -10.07 5.63
CA VAL A 126 18.50 -11.03 6.58
C VAL A 126 17.65 -12.29 6.59
N LEU A 127 18.27 -13.45 6.45
CA LEU A 127 17.63 -14.74 6.58
C LEU A 127 17.94 -15.30 7.97
N VAL A 128 16.91 -15.49 8.78
CA VAL A 128 17.02 -16.04 10.14
C VAL A 128 16.55 -17.48 10.10
N SER A 129 17.35 -18.37 10.68
CA SER A 129 16.97 -19.77 10.93
C SER A 129 16.63 -19.94 12.40
N PHE A 130 15.49 -20.55 12.68
CA PHE A 130 15.05 -20.89 14.03
C PHE A 130 14.35 -22.25 14.00
N ALA A 131 14.22 -22.91 15.15
CA ALA A 131 13.70 -24.27 15.23
C ALA A 131 12.43 -24.35 16.08
N TYR A 132 11.45 -25.13 15.63
CA TYR A 132 10.30 -25.54 16.43
C TYR A 132 10.54 -26.94 16.99
N PRO A 133 10.35 -27.17 18.30
CA PRO A 133 10.45 -28.51 18.85
C PRO A 133 9.32 -29.40 18.32
N LEU A 134 9.64 -30.66 18.00
CA LEU A 134 8.66 -31.64 17.54
C LEU A 134 8.04 -32.36 18.74
N GLU A 135 6.72 -32.41 18.79
CA GLU A 135 6.00 -33.14 19.82
C GLU A 135 6.15 -34.65 19.58
N GLY A 136 6.59 -35.38 20.62
CA GLY A 136 6.68 -36.84 20.57
C GLY A 136 7.92 -37.41 19.90
N ALA A 137 8.96 -36.60 19.63
CA ALA A 137 10.20 -37.07 19.01
C ALA A 137 10.82 -38.27 19.75
N GLY A 138 10.89 -39.41 19.06
CA GLY A 138 11.45 -40.66 19.58
C GLY A 138 12.99 -40.72 19.50
N PRO A 139 13.62 -41.75 20.10
CA PRO A 139 15.06 -41.97 19.97
C PRO A 139 15.45 -42.20 18.50
N GLY A 140 16.21 -41.27 17.92
CA GLY A 140 16.67 -41.33 16.52
C GLY A 140 15.87 -40.47 15.53
N GLU A 141 14.79 -39.83 15.98
CA GLU A 141 14.06 -38.82 15.20
C GLU A 141 14.63 -37.42 15.47
N PRO A 142 14.57 -36.49 14.49
CA PRO A 142 14.97 -35.11 14.73
C PRO A 142 14.10 -34.51 15.85
N PRO A 143 14.70 -33.88 16.88
CA PRO A 143 13.94 -33.32 18.00
C PRO A 143 13.21 -32.02 17.65
N GLU A 144 13.55 -31.42 16.50
CA GLU A 144 13.07 -30.11 16.09
C GLU A 144 13.05 -29.99 14.55
N VAL A 145 12.26 -29.04 14.06
CA VAL A 145 12.21 -28.64 12.64
C VAL A 145 12.74 -27.22 12.48
N VAL A 146 13.76 -27.06 11.64
CA VAL A 146 14.39 -25.76 11.37
C VAL A 146 13.67 -25.06 10.22
N VAL A 147 13.22 -23.83 10.47
CA VAL A 147 12.55 -22.94 9.52
C VAL A 147 13.43 -21.72 9.25
N ALA A 148 13.55 -21.34 7.98
CA ALA A 148 14.27 -20.15 7.55
C ALA A 148 13.27 -19.07 7.07
N THR A 149 13.33 -17.87 7.66
CA THR A 149 12.45 -16.74 7.31
C THR A 149 13.22 -15.41 7.26
N THR A 150 12.74 -14.48 6.45
CA THR A 150 13.23 -13.08 6.44
C THR A 150 12.38 -12.16 7.32
N ARG A 151 11.31 -12.70 7.93
CA ARG A 151 10.33 -11.96 8.73
C ARG A 151 10.13 -12.71 10.06
N LEU A 152 11.14 -12.68 10.94
CA LEU A 152 11.06 -13.39 12.22
C LEU A 152 9.87 -12.93 13.06
N GLU A 153 9.46 -11.67 12.94
CA GLU A 153 8.32 -11.13 13.66
C GLU A 153 6.97 -11.78 13.27
N THR A 154 6.88 -12.46 12.13
CA THR A 154 5.65 -13.17 11.73
C THR A 154 5.55 -14.56 12.33
N MET A 155 6.62 -15.07 12.97
CA MET A 155 6.66 -16.38 13.63
C MET A 155 5.50 -16.60 14.61
N LEU A 156 5.08 -15.55 15.32
CA LEU A 156 3.98 -15.62 16.30
C LEU A 156 2.60 -15.81 15.65
N GLY A 157 2.49 -15.65 14.34
CA GLY A 157 1.28 -15.94 13.56
C GLY A 157 1.40 -17.20 12.72
N ASP A 158 2.42 -18.03 12.96
CA ASP A 158 2.57 -19.32 12.28
C ASP A 158 1.46 -20.28 12.73
N GLU A 159 0.72 -20.83 11.76
CA GLU A 159 -0.36 -21.82 11.99
C GLU A 159 0.04 -23.22 11.51
N GLY A 160 1.23 -23.37 10.91
CA GLY A 160 1.74 -24.64 10.42
C GLY A 160 3.07 -24.49 9.70
N VAL A 161 3.81 -25.60 9.61
CA VAL A 161 5.08 -25.70 8.86
C VAL A 161 4.82 -26.43 7.55
N ALA A 162 5.16 -25.81 6.42
CA ALA A 162 5.02 -26.41 5.10
C ALA A 162 6.29 -27.16 4.71
N VAL A 163 6.13 -28.44 4.36
CA VAL A 163 7.21 -29.31 3.88
C VAL A 163 6.85 -29.81 2.48
N HIS A 164 7.85 -29.91 1.60
CA HIS A 164 7.63 -30.46 0.26
C HIS A 164 7.34 -31.98 0.37
N PRO A 165 6.29 -32.51 -0.28
CA PRO A 165 5.87 -33.90 -0.09
C PRO A 165 6.92 -34.93 -0.53
N GLU A 166 7.79 -34.55 -1.46
CA GLU A 166 8.87 -35.40 -1.97
C GLU A 166 10.21 -35.18 -1.24
N ASP A 167 10.26 -34.38 -0.18
CA ASP A 167 11.49 -34.16 0.58
C ASP A 167 11.76 -35.34 1.54
N PRO A 168 12.75 -36.21 1.25
CA PRO A 168 12.98 -37.44 2.02
C PRO A 168 13.47 -37.17 3.44
N ARG A 169 13.86 -35.93 3.77
CA ARG A 169 14.35 -35.56 5.11
C ARG A 169 13.24 -35.49 6.16
N TYR A 170 11.98 -35.41 5.72
CA TYR A 170 10.82 -35.16 6.56
C TYR A 170 9.65 -36.12 6.26
N GLN A 171 9.97 -37.32 5.74
CA GLN A 171 9.00 -38.41 5.54
C GLN A 171 8.86 -39.30 6.78
#